data_AF-A0A4U5ME39-F1
#
_entry.id   AF-A0A4U5ME39-F1
#
_cell.length_a   1.000
_cell.length_b   1.000
_cell.length_c   1.000
_cell.angle_alpha   90.00
_cell.angle_beta   90.00
_cell.angle_gamma   90.00
#
_symmetry.space_group_name_H-M   'P 1'
#
loop_
_entity.id
_entity.type
_entity.pdbx_description
1 polymer ?
#
loop_
_entity_poly.entity_id
_entity_poly.type
_entity_poly.pdbx_seq_one_letter_code
_entity_poly.pdbx_strand_id
1 'polypeptide(L)'
;MKQKLIILLIILALLAILSLTILALNITIIRALRMNLRGMKALEITKMQVRDPDHPDHFKEEPVVRFMEKADLGHVILDSGKVEGKGDKTLKIDGSRVIFAGNENQTRMVLQEGSCRLDGVENFRVKDFVGKTLFDARNPAVTVDHRIKTIATKYVITNKIRSPVNEDLHFNVDNLIIRGNEGIKSDSKTFNATAGTTLTLKTSVDGAIRLNARRMAMGTKFQTLPISASPALTASIDAFRLCVCVGSSQPRLFTVHGNKPCYAPPGICT
;
A
#
# COMPACT_ATOMS: atom_id res chain seq x y z
N MET A 1 -17.19 -89.57 5.41
CA MET A 1 -16.04 -88.86 6.06
C MET A 1 -15.04 -88.29 5.06
N LYS A 2 -14.59 -89.02 4.03
CA LYS A 2 -13.55 -88.57 3.09
C LYS A 2 -13.85 -87.24 2.36
N GLN A 3 -15.09 -86.98 1.93
CA GLN A 3 -15.45 -85.74 1.24
C GLN A 3 -15.34 -84.49 2.14
N LYS A 4 -15.73 -84.57 3.40
CA LYS A 4 -15.61 -83.45 4.36
C LYS A 4 -14.14 -83.11 4.64
N LEU A 5 -13.25 -84.12 4.66
CA LEU A 5 -11.81 -83.94 4.84
C LEU A 5 -11.16 -83.24 3.64
N ILE A 6 -11.57 -83.59 2.42
CA ILE A 6 -11.05 -82.97 1.18
C ILE A 6 -11.48 -81.50 1.09
N ILE A 7 -12.74 -81.19 1.43
CA ILE A 7 -13.23 -79.80 1.46
C ILE A 7 -12.46 -78.97 2.48
N LEU A 8 -12.16 -79.53 3.67
CA LEU A 8 -11.37 -78.86 4.68
C LEU A 8 -9.93 -78.57 4.21
N LEU A 9 -9.29 -79.52 3.52
CA LEU A 9 -7.96 -79.37 2.93
C LEU A 9 -7.92 -78.27 1.85
N ILE A 10 -8.95 -78.19 1.00
CA ILE A 10 -9.05 -77.14 -0.03
C ILE A 10 -9.19 -75.77 0.63
N ILE A 11 -10.04 -75.63 1.66
CA ILE A 11 -10.20 -74.37 2.39
C ILE A 11 -8.90 -73.96 3.08
N LEU A 12 -8.19 -74.91 3.68
CA LEU A 12 -6.92 -74.66 4.36
C LEU A 12 -5.82 -74.23 3.38
N ALA A 13 -5.78 -74.84 2.18
CA ALA A 13 -4.89 -74.42 1.12
C ALA A 13 -5.21 -73.01 0.60
N LEU A 14 -6.50 -72.67 0.44
CA LEU A 14 -6.96 -71.34 0.04
C LEU A 14 -6.57 -70.26 1.06
N LEU A 15 -6.75 -70.54 2.36
CA LEU A 15 -6.33 -69.65 3.44
C LEU A 15 -4.80 -69.47 3.48
N ALA A 16 -4.04 -70.53 3.21
CA ALA A 16 -2.59 -70.46 3.13
C ALA A 16 -2.11 -69.62 1.93
N ILE A 17 -2.76 -69.72 0.76
CA ILE A 17 -2.44 -68.88 -0.40
C ILE A 17 -2.79 -67.42 -0.11
N LEU A 18 -3.93 -67.16 0.54
CA LEU A 18 -4.33 -65.81 0.92
C LEU A 18 -3.34 -65.18 1.91
N SER A 19 -2.89 -65.93 2.92
CA SER A 19 -1.89 -65.42 3.86
C SER A 19 -0.54 -65.16 3.20
N LEU A 20 -0.13 -66.01 2.25
CA LEU A 20 1.12 -65.85 1.50
C LEU A 20 1.10 -64.64 0.57
N THR A 21 -0.05 -64.36 -0.07
CA THR A 21 -0.23 -63.16 -0.89
C THR A 21 -0.25 -61.88 -0.06
N ILE A 22 -0.92 -61.88 1.10
CA ILE A 22 -0.88 -60.75 2.04
C ILE A 22 0.55 -60.52 2.54
N LEU A 23 1.31 -61.58 2.83
CA LEU A 23 2.70 -61.47 3.25
C LEU A 23 3.59 -60.88 2.15
N ALA A 24 3.44 -61.34 0.90
CA ALA A 24 4.18 -60.80 -0.24
C ALA A 24 3.83 -59.33 -0.51
N LEU A 25 2.55 -58.95 -0.36
CA LEU A 25 2.09 -57.57 -0.48
C LEU A 25 2.70 -56.68 0.62
N ASN A 26 2.72 -57.15 1.87
CA ASN A 26 3.33 -56.42 2.97
C ASN A 26 4.84 -56.24 2.78
N ILE A 27 5.56 -57.27 2.31
CA ILE A 27 7.00 -57.18 2.01
C ILE A 27 7.26 -56.18 0.90
N THR A 28 6.45 -56.20 -0.17
CA THR A 28 6.60 -55.26 -1.29
C THR A 28 6.31 -53.82 -0.86
N ILE A 29 5.28 -53.60 -0.03
CA ILE A 29 4.98 -52.29 0.57
C ILE A 29 6.14 -51.79 1.44
N ILE A 30 6.66 -52.63 2.34
CA ILE A 30 7.79 -52.26 3.22
C ILE A 30 9.03 -51.89 2.40
N ARG A 31 9.30 -52.66 1.33
CA ARG A 31 10.44 -52.43 0.44
C ARG A 31 10.26 -51.16 -0.41
N ALA A 32 9.05 -50.91 -0.91
CA ALA A 32 8.73 -49.72 -1.71
C ALA A 32 8.74 -48.44 -0.87
N LEU A 33 8.13 -48.47 0.32
CA LEU A 33 8.08 -47.34 1.26
C LEU A 33 9.37 -47.15 2.07
N ARG A 34 10.36 -48.05 1.90
CA ARG A 34 11.60 -48.09 2.69
C ARG A 34 11.32 -47.91 4.20
N MET A 35 10.35 -48.65 4.72
CA MET A 35 9.98 -48.59 6.14
C MET A 35 11.05 -49.26 7.01
N ASN A 36 11.49 -48.58 8.07
CA ASN A 36 12.32 -49.12 9.15
C ASN A 36 11.46 -49.24 10.43
N LEU A 37 11.98 -49.88 11.48
CA LEU A 37 11.33 -50.04 12.80
C LEU A 37 10.83 -48.73 13.45
N ARG A 38 11.24 -47.56 12.94
CA ARG A 38 10.84 -46.22 13.40
C ARG A 38 9.96 -45.42 12.42
N GLY A 39 9.61 -45.96 11.24
CA GLY A 39 8.79 -45.28 10.22
C GLY A 39 9.40 -45.29 8.80
N MET A 40 8.83 -44.52 7.87
CA MET A 40 9.36 -44.36 6.50
C MET A 40 10.71 -43.62 6.54
N LYS A 41 11.73 -44.16 5.86
CA LYS A 41 13.10 -43.63 5.95
C LYS A 41 13.26 -42.21 5.40
N ALA A 42 12.51 -41.86 4.36
CA ALA A 42 12.63 -40.56 3.69
C ALA A 42 11.66 -39.49 4.22
N LEU A 43 10.66 -39.91 5.00
CA LEU A 43 9.47 -39.13 5.30
C LEU A 43 9.10 -39.28 6.77
N GLU A 44 9.14 -38.18 7.51
CA GLU A 44 8.78 -38.12 8.93
C GLU A 44 7.59 -37.17 9.10
N ILE A 45 6.47 -37.67 9.60
CA ILE A 45 5.35 -36.80 10.00
C ILE A 45 5.68 -36.33 11.41
N THR A 46 5.97 -35.04 11.55
CA THR A 46 6.32 -34.43 12.83
C THR A 46 5.39 -33.28 13.14
N LYS A 47 5.34 -32.88 14.40
CA LYS A 47 4.70 -31.62 14.76
C LYS A 47 5.74 -30.52 14.74
N MET A 48 5.44 -29.42 14.09
CA MET A 48 6.25 -28.22 14.13
C MET A 48 5.52 -27.15 14.92
N GLN A 49 6.25 -26.49 15.82
CA GLN A 49 5.74 -25.32 16.53
C GLN A 49 5.80 -24.13 15.57
N VAL A 50 4.64 -23.75 15.06
CA VAL A 50 4.45 -22.58 14.22
C VAL A 50 3.97 -21.45 15.12
N ARG A 51 4.55 -20.27 14.97
CA ARG A 51 4.13 -19.08 15.70
C ARG A 51 2.73 -18.68 15.22
N ASP A 52 1.79 -18.52 16.15
CA ASP A 52 0.42 -18.17 15.79
C ASP A 52 0.39 -16.73 15.20
N PRO A 53 -0.13 -16.54 13.97
CA PRO A 53 -0.22 -15.22 13.36
C PRO A 53 -1.16 -14.25 14.11
N ASP A 54 -2.16 -14.76 14.83
CA ASP A 54 -3.11 -13.94 15.59
C ASP A 54 -2.63 -13.67 17.03
N HIS A 55 -1.78 -14.56 17.57
CA HIS A 55 -1.23 -14.45 18.92
C HIS A 55 0.28 -14.72 18.93
N PRO A 56 1.12 -13.69 18.71
CA PRO A 56 2.57 -13.86 18.53
C PRO A 56 3.32 -14.40 19.76
N ASP A 57 2.67 -14.49 20.92
CA ASP A 57 3.24 -15.05 22.15
C ASP A 57 2.95 -16.55 22.31
N HIS A 58 2.12 -17.13 21.43
CA HIS A 58 1.73 -18.54 21.47
C HIS A 58 2.27 -19.32 20.26
N PHE A 59 2.77 -20.52 20.54
CA PHE A 59 3.19 -21.48 19.53
C PHE A 59 2.11 -22.55 19.38
N LYS A 60 1.66 -22.76 18.14
CA LYS A 60 0.69 -23.80 17.78
C LYS A 60 1.45 -24.98 17.18
N GLU A 61 1.11 -26.20 17.60
CA GLU A 61 1.63 -27.40 16.97
C GLU A 61 0.83 -27.72 15.71
N GLU A 62 1.47 -27.68 14.55
CA GLU A 62 0.88 -28.10 13.27
C GLU A 62 1.56 -29.37 12.76
N PRO A 63 0.80 -30.35 12.24
CA PRO A 63 1.38 -31.54 11.62
C PRO A 63 2.07 -31.14 10.32
N VAL A 64 3.37 -31.44 10.22
CA VAL A 64 4.19 -31.19 9.03
C VAL A 64 4.81 -32.47 8.53
N VAL A 65 4.91 -32.57 7.22
CA VAL A 65 5.64 -33.65 6.55
C VAL A 65 7.08 -33.19 6.34
N ARG A 66 8.02 -33.83 7.03
CA ARG A 66 9.45 -33.56 6.92
C ARG A 66 10.11 -34.59 6.03
N PHE A 67 10.84 -34.11 5.03
CA PHE A 67 11.68 -34.93 4.17
C PHE A 67 13.09 -35.03 4.77
N MET A 68 13.50 -36.23 5.15
CA MET A 68 14.79 -36.51 5.79
C MET A 68 15.90 -36.80 4.77
N GLU A 69 15.51 -37.24 3.58
CA GLU A 69 16.39 -37.50 2.43
C GLU A 69 15.86 -36.77 1.18
N LYS A 70 16.61 -36.82 0.07
CA LYS A 70 16.12 -36.32 -1.22
C LYS A 70 14.85 -37.09 -1.61
N ALA A 71 13.76 -36.37 -1.80
CA ALA A 71 12.49 -36.91 -2.25
C ALA A 71 12.13 -36.32 -3.61
N ASP A 72 11.75 -37.18 -4.55
CA ASP A 72 11.14 -36.76 -5.81
C ASP A 72 9.62 -36.80 -5.63
N LEU A 73 9.00 -35.62 -5.66
CA LEU A 73 7.59 -35.45 -5.30
C LEU A 73 6.72 -35.15 -6.52
N GLY A 74 7.30 -34.85 -7.67
CA GLY A 74 6.57 -34.44 -8.88
C GLY A 74 5.61 -33.28 -8.62
N HIS A 75 4.35 -33.59 -8.30
CA HIS A 75 3.28 -32.64 -8.01
C HIS A 75 2.85 -32.72 -6.54
N VAL A 76 3.00 -31.61 -5.82
CA VAL A 76 2.63 -31.49 -4.40
C VAL A 76 1.46 -30.52 -4.25
N ILE A 77 0.37 -30.98 -3.63
CA ILE A 77 -0.78 -30.16 -3.25
C ILE A 77 -0.69 -29.92 -1.75
N LEU A 78 -0.69 -28.65 -1.35
CA LEU A 78 -0.55 -28.23 0.04
C LEU A 78 -1.88 -27.66 0.51
N ASP A 79 -2.43 -28.23 1.58
CA ASP A 79 -3.64 -27.71 2.22
C ASP A 79 -3.36 -26.38 2.94
N SER A 80 -2.21 -26.28 3.62
CA SER A 80 -1.79 -25.07 4.32
C SER A 80 -1.25 -23.95 3.42
N GLY A 81 -0.95 -24.26 2.15
CA GLY A 81 -0.31 -23.35 1.21
C GLY A 81 1.13 -22.91 1.57
N LYS A 82 1.77 -23.54 2.57
CA LYS A 82 3.09 -23.14 3.06
C LYS A 82 4.14 -24.22 2.77
N VAL A 83 5.31 -23.78 2.31
CA VAL A 83 6.53 -24.59 2.20
C VAL A 83 7.65 -23.86 2.92
N GLU A 84 8.23 -24.50 3.94
CA GLU A 84 9.20 -23.88 4.82
C GLU A 84 10.46 -24.73 4.98
N GLY A 85 11.61 -24.07 5.06
CA GLY A 85 12.87 -24.69 5.47
C GLY A 85 12.98 -24.79 7.00
N LYS A 86 13.75 -25.75 7.51
CA LYS A 86 13.95 -25.91 8.96
C LYS A 86 15.00 -24.90 9.46
N GLY A 87 14.54 -23.80 10.06
CA GLY A 87 15.41 -22.80 10.71
C GLY A 87 16.52 -22.33 9.78
N ASP A 88 17.78 -22.52 10.20
CA ASP A 88 18.96 -22.11 9.43
C ASP A 88 19.29 -23.02 8.22
N LYS A 89 18.47 -24.04 7.94
CA LYS A 89 18.69 -24.92 6.79
C LYS A 89 18.00 -24.37 5.56
N THR A 90 18.78 -24.17 4.50
CA THR A 90 18.27 -23.81 3.18
C THR A 90 17.35 -24.90 2.62
N LEU A 91 16.12 -24.53 2.28
CA LEU A 91 15.24 -25.35 1.47
C LEU A 91 15.75 -25.34 0.02
N LYS A 92 16.23 -26.49 -0.46
CA LYS A 92 16.68 -26.65 -1.84
C LYS A 92 15.63 -27.41 -2.65
N ILE A 93 15.01 -26.73 -3.60
CA ILE A 93 14.11 -27.32 -4.59
C ILE A 93 14.89 -27.38 -5.90
N ASP A 94 15.04 -28.58 -6.46
CA ASP A 94 15.75 -28.82 -7.71
C ASP A 94 14.75 -29.32 -8.75
N GLY A 95 14.80 -28.75 -9.96
CA GLY A 95 13.88 -29.07 -11.03
C GLY A 95 14.17 -28.22 -12.27
N SER A 96 14.01 -28.82 -13.46
CA SER A 96 14.12 -28.11 -14.73
C SER A 96 13.06 -27.01 -14.88
N ARG A 97 11.90 -27.23 -14.27
CA ARG A 97 10.78 -26.30 -14.21
C ARG A 97 10.10 -26.41 -12.86
N VAL A 98 10.16 -25.36 -12.05
CA VAL A 98 9.47 -25.30 -10.76
C VAL A 98 8.30 -24.34 -10.88
N ILE A 99 7.12 -24.79 -10.48
CA ILE A 99 5.88 -24.02 -10.56
C ILE A 99 5.25 -23.97 -9.19
N PHE A 100 5.05 -22.76 -8.68
CA PHE A 100 4.19 -22.50 -7.53
C PHE A 100 2.90 -21.88 -8.05
N ALA A 101 1.76 -22.53 -7.79
CA ALA A 101 0.46 -22.07 -8.26
C ALA A 101 -0.50 -21.93 -7.08
N GLY A 102 -1.15 -20.77 -6.97
CA GLY A 102 -2.27 -20.55 -6.07
C GLY A 102 -3.56 -21.07 -6.69
N ASN A 103 -4.35 -21.80 -5.91
CA ASN A 103 -5.53 -22.50 -6.41
C ASN A 103 -6.69 -21.55 -6.78
N GLU A 104 -6.80 -20.40 -6.10
CA GLU A 104 -7.97 -19.51 -6.23
C GLU A 104 -7.79 -18.37 -7.25
N ASN A 105 -6.61 -17.74 -7.29
CA ASN A 105 -6.42 -16.49 -8.06
C ASN A 105 -5.63 -16.65 -9.36
N GLN A 106 -5.41 -17.88 -9.82
CA GLN A 106 -4.52 -18.20 -10.96
C GLN A 106 -3.10 -17.59 -10.83
N THR A 107 -2.71 -17.20 -9.60
CA THR A 107 -1.40 -16.65 -9.31
C THR A 107 -0.36 -17.74 -9.49
N ARG A 108 0.65 -17.48 -10.31
CA ARG A 108 1.65 -18.48 -10.65
C ARG A 108 3.04 -17.89 -10.65
N MET A 109 3.97 -18.53 -9.95
CA MET A 109 5.40 -18.31 -10.07
C MET A 109 6.03 -19.48 -10.83
N VAL A 110 6.72 -19.19 -11.93
CA VAL A 110 7.43 -20.17 -12.75
C VAL A 110 8.91 -19.85 -12.73
N LEU A 111 9.72 -20.81 -12.27
CA LEU A 111 11.17 -20.78 -12.36
C LEU A 111 11.59 -21.78 -13.43
N GLN A 112 12.19 -21.29 -14.52
CA GLN A 112 12.64 -22.11 -15.64
C GLN A 112 13.84 -21.44 -16.33
N GLU A 113 14.91 -22.19 -16.57
CA GLU A 113 16.07 -21.75 -17.37
C GLU A 113 16.70 -20.43 -16.87
N GLY A 114 16.75 -20.23 -15.55
CA GLY A 114 17.27 -19.00 -14.95
C GLY A 114 16.34 -17.79 -15.03
N SER A 115 15.16 -17.93 -15.62
CA SER A 115 14.09 -16.93 -15.60
C SER A 115 13.10 -17.19 -14.45
N CYS A 116 12.64 -16.11 -13.83
CA CYS A 116 11.53 -16.12 -12.88
C CYS A 116 10.38 -15.32 -13.50
N ARG A 117 9.24 -15.98 -13.72
CA ARG A 117 8.03 -15.38 -14.29
C ARG A 117 6.89 -15.46 -13.29
N LEU A 118 6.24 -14.33 -13.06
CA LEU A 118 5.08 -14.20 -12.18
C LEU A 118 3.85 -13.85 -13.04
N ASP A 119 2.85 -14.71 -13.03
CA ASP A 119 1.58 -14.53 -13.75
C ASP A 119 0.42 -14.33 -12.77
N GLY A 120 -0.60 -13.56 -13.17
CA GLY A 120 -1.82 -13.37 -12.38
C GLY A 120 -1.60 -12.59 -11.07
N VAL A 121 -0.52 -11.81 -10.97
CA VAL A 121 -0.15 -11.07 -9.75
C VAL A 121 -0.57 -9.61 -9.87
N GLU A 122 -1.49 -9.15 -9.03
CA GLU A 122 -1.88 -7.72 -8.98
C GLU A 122 -0.80 -6.81 -8.38
N ASN A 123 0.00 -7.36 -7.45
CA ASN A 123 0.99 -6.59 -6.72
C ASN A 123 2.20 -7.45 -6.36
N PHE A 124 3.38 -7.01 -6.81
CA PHE A 124 4.65 -7.62 -6.44
C PHE A 124 5.43 -6.68 -5.53
N ARG A 125 5.67 -7.13 -4.30
CA ARG A 125 6.44 -6.42 -3.27
C ARG A 125 7.54 -7.30 -2.70
N VAL A 126 8.76 -6.78 -2.67
CA VAL A 126 9.90 -7.40 -1.97
C VAL A 126 10.05 -6.68 -0.65
N LYS A 127 10.08 -7.43 0.46
CA LYS A 127 10.28 -6.90 1.81
C LYS A 127 11.56 -7.47 2.43
N ASP A 128 12.16 -6.67 3.28
CA ASP A 128 13.27 -7.05 4.15
C ASP A 128 12.77 -7.88 5.36
N PHE A 129 13.68 -8.48 6.13
CA PHE A 129 13.38 -9.27 7.32
C PHE A 129 12.63 -8.47 8.41
N VAL A 130 12.86 -7.15 8.48
CA VAL A 130 12.15 -6.22 9.39
C VAL A 130 10.77 -5.80 8.83
N GLY A 131 10.40 -6.26 7.63
CA GLY A 131 9.15 -5.92 6.96
C GLY A 131 9.19 -4.62 6.14
N LYS A 132 10.36 -3.96 6.04
CA LYS A 132 10.56 -2.78 5.19
C LYS A 132 10.44 -3.17 3.72
N THR A 133 9.65 -2.44 2.92
CA THR A 133 9.51 -2.72 1.48
C THR A 133 10.77 -2.23 0.75
N LEU A 134 11.47 -3.16 0.10
CA LEU A 134 12.66 -2.92 -0.73
C LEU A 134 12.28 -2.62 -2.19
N PHE A 135 11.21 -3.24 -2.68
CA PHE A 135 10.71 -3.04 -4.04
C PHE A 135 9.19 -3.14 -4.05
N ASP A 136 8.53 -2.28 -4.82
CA ASP A 136 7.09 -2.30 -5.07
C ASP A 136 6.86 -2.03 -6.56
N ALA A 137 6.32 -3.01 -7.27
CA ALA A 137 6.03 -2.90 -8.70
C ALA A 137 4.92 -1.87 -9.00
N ARG A 138 4.01 -1.62 -8.04
CA ARG A 138 2.88 -0.70 -8.22
C ARG A 138 3.27 0.75 -7.96
N ASN A 139 4.17 0.98 -7.02
CA ASN A 139 4.67 2.30 -6.65
C ASN A 139 6.21 2.31 -6.67
N PRO A 140 6.84 2.30 -7.85
CA PRO A 140 8.29 2.26 -7.93
C PRO A 140 8.87 3.56 -7.33
N ALA A 141 9.82 3.42 -6.41
CA ALA A 141 10.61 4.54 -5.93
C ALA A 141 11.58 4.97 -7.04
N VAL A 142 11.16 5.92 -7.88
CA VAL A 142 11.97 6.44 -8.98
C VAL A 142 12.80 7.63 -8.47
N THR A 143 14.12 7.49 -8.50
CA THR A 143 15.04 8.62 -8.29
C THR A 143 15.09 9.44 -9.57
N VAL A 144 14.54 10.66 -9.52
CA VAL A 144 14.62 11.60 -10.65
C VAL A 144 16.04 12.14 -10.74
N ASP A 145 16.77 11.75 -11.79
CA ASP A 145 18.10 12.28 -12.09
C ASP A 145 18.06 13.37 -13.18
N HIS A 146 19.22 13.94 -13.51
CA HIS A 146 19.37 15.02 -14.49
C HIS A 146 18.99 14.61 -15.93
N ARG A 147 18.80 13.33 -16.22
CA ARG A 147 18.41 12.83 -17.55
C ARG A 147 16.90 12.90 -17.76
N ILE A 148 16.12 12.93 -16.68
CA ILE A 148 14.66 13.01 -16.73
C ILE A 148 14.24 14.49 -16.85
N LYS A 149 13.89 14.91 -18.06
CA LYS A 149 13.50 16.30 -18.37
C LYS A 149 12.02 16.60 -18.13
N THR A 150 11.16 15.58 -18.12
CA THR A 150 9.70 15.76 -18.04
C THR A 150 9.09 14.64 -17.23
N ILE A 151 8.23 15.00 -16.27
CA ILE A 151 7.48 14.05 -15.45
C ILE A 151 6.00 14.29 -15.71
N ALA A 152 5.34 13.33 -16.37
CA ALA A 152 3.91 13.33 -16.60
C ALA A 152 3.25 12.35 -15.62
N THR A 153 2.63 12.88 -14.56
CA THR A 153 1.96 12.06 -13.54
C THR A 153 0.71 12.74 -13.02
N LYS A 154 -0.24 11.94 -12.53
CA LYS A 154 -1.48 12.41 -11.91
C LYS A 154 -1.25 12.99 -10.51
N TYR A 155 -0.28 12.46 -9.78
CA TYR A 155 0.06 12.90 -8.42
C TYR A 155 1.58 12.84 -8.21
N VAL A 156 2.10 13.85 -7.51
CA VAL A 156 3.50 13.88 -7.03
C VAL A 156 3.45 13.99 -5.51
N ILE A 157 4.06 13.04 -4.81
CA ILE A 157 4.22 13.08 -3.36
C ILE A 157 5.70 13.30 -3.10
N THR A 158 6.04 14.49 -2.59
CA THR A 158 7.43 14.86 -2.28
C THR A 158 7.45 15.79 -1.08
N ASN A 159 8.57 15.76 -0.36
CA ASN A 159 8.82 16.61 0.79
C ASN A 159 9.16 18.04 0.35
N LYS A 160 9.69 18.22 -0.87
CA LYS A 160 10.18 19.50 -1.37
C LYS A 160 10.09 19.58 -2.88
N ILE A 161 9.67 20.75 -3.38
CA ILE A 161 9.76 21.14 -4.79
C ILE A 161 10.61 22.41 -4.84
N ARG A 162 11.63 22.45 -5.69
CA ARG A 162 12.56 23.59 -5.81
C ARG A 162 12.89 23.86 -7.27
N SER A 163 13.07 25.13 -7.64
CA SER A 163 13.75 25.46 -8.88
C SER A 163 15.25 25.14 -8.80
N PRO A 164 15.90 25.01 -9.96
CA PRO A 164 17.35 25.10 -10.07
C PRO A 164 17.86 26.47 -9.60
N VAL A 165 19.18 26.54 -9.34
CA VAL A 165 19.82 27.79 -8.91
C VAL A 165 19.74 28.81 -10.05
N ASN A 166 19.22 30.00 -9.75
CA ASN A 166 19.04 31.10 -10.70
C ASN A 166 18.04 30.84 -11.84
N GLU A 167 17.15 29.87 -11.68
CA GLU A 167 16.09 29.58 -12.66
C GLU A 167 14.71 29.63 -12.01
N ASP A 168 13.70 29.85 -12.85
CA ASP A 168 12.30 29.89 -12.44
C ASP A 168 11.69 28.49 -12.42
N LEU A 169 10.80 28.23 -11.45
CA LEU A 169 10.02 27.01 -11.38
C LEU A 169 8.70 27.22 -12.12
N HIS A 170 8.55 26.58 -13.27
CA HIS A 170 7.32 26.65 -14.06
C HIS A 170 6.45 25.41 -13.83
N PHE A 171 5.19 25.64 -13.48
CA PHE A 171 4.14 24.61 -13.45
C PHE A 171 3.17 24.89 -14.61
N ASN A 172 3.09 23.98 -15.58
CA ASN A 172 2.07 24.05 -16.63
C ASN A 172 1.01 22.98 -16.35
N VAL A 173 -0.11 23.39 -15.76
CA VAL A 173 -1.16 22.49 -15.23
C VAL A 173 -2.52 23.17 -15.34
N ASP A 174 -3.56 22.39 -15.69
CA ASP A 174 -4.94 22.91 -15.78
C ASP A 174 -5.52 23.21 -14.39
N ASN A 175 -5.29 22.30 -13.42
CA ASN A 175 -5.78 22.41 -12.05
C ASN A 175 -4.67 22.03 -11.06
N LEU A 176 -4.07 23.03 -10.40
CA LEU A 176 -3.05 22.81 -9.38
C LEU A 176 -3.66 22.80 -7.99
N ILE A 177 -3.45 21.71 -7.25
CA ILE A 177 -3.79 21.62 -5.83
C ILE A 177 -2.53 21.25 -5.06
N ILE A 178 -2.10 22.13 -4.17
CA ILE A 178 -0.98 21.88 -3.25
C ILE A 178 -1.58 21.63 -1.86
N ARG A 179 -1.23 20.49 -1.24
CA ARG A 179 -1.66 20.11 0.11
C ARG A 179 -0.44 19.65 0.91
N GLY A 180 -0.34 20.08 2.15
CA GLY A 180 0.66 19.59 3.10
C GLY A 180 -0.02 19.22 4.42
N ASN A 181 0.33 18.07 4.99
CA ASN A 181 -0.24 17.59 6.26
C ASN A 181 0.04 18.56 7.42
N GLU A 182 1.18 19.24 7.39
CA GLU A 182 1.62 20.19 8.42
C GLU A 182 1.57 21.65 7.93
N GLY A 183 0.86 21.89 6.84
CA GLY A 183 0.83 23.18 6.15
C GLY A 183 1.81 23.27 4.98
N ILE A 184 1.87 24.45 4.38
CA ILE A 184 2.66 24.74 3.18
C ILE A 184 3.50 25.98 3.46
N LYS A 185 4.82 25.86 3.28
CA LYS A 185 5.74 26.99 3.31
C LYS A 185 6.25 27.26 1.89
N SER A 186 6.12 28.50 1.44
CA SER A 186 6.65 28.96 0.15
C SER A 186 7.61 30.12 0.39
N ASP A 187 8.87 29.93 0.00
CA ASP A 187 9.91 30.95 0.07
C ASP A 187 10.34 31.28 -1.35
N SER A 188 10.24 32.55 -1.75
CA SER A 188 10.62 33.02 -3.09
C SER A 188 11.17 34.44 -3.04
N LYS A 189 12.02 34.78 -4.03
CA LYS A 189 12.48 36.17 -4.21
C LYS A 189 11.34 37.10 -4.64
N THR A 190 10.44 36.59 -5.46
CA THR A 190 9.27 37.31 -5.95
C THR A 190 8.13 36.33 -6.15
N PHE A 191 6.97 36.63 -5.59
CA PHE A 191 5.75 35.84 -5.73
C PHE A 191 4.70 36.67 -6.47
N ASN A 192 4.41 36.29 -7.71
CA ASN A 192 3.39 36.93 -8.53
C ASN A 192 2.25 35.93 -8.75
N ALA A 193 1.03 36.32 -8.35
CA ALA A 193 -0.17 35.52 -8.56
C ALA A 193 -1.17 36.31 -9.41
N THR A 194 -1.64 35.70 -10.50
CA THR A 194 -2.64 36.30 -11.39
C THR A 194 -3.75 35.29 -11.60
N ALA A 195 -4.99 35.72 -11.42
CA ALA A 195 -6.18 34.88 -11.63
C ALA A 195 -7.07 35.55 -12.68
N GLY A 196 -7.59 34.76 -13.63
CA GLY A 196 -8.44 35.28 -14.71
C GLY A 196 -9.78 35.84 -14.21
N THR A 197 -10.33 35.26 -13.14
CA THR A 197 -11.63 35.66 -12.56
C THR A 197 -11.47 36.21 -11.15
N THR A 198 -11.05 35.37 -10.20
CA THR A 198 -11.00 35.74 -8.78
C THR A 198 -9.83 35.08 -8.07
N LEU A 199 -9.19 35.82 -7.17
CA LEU A 199 -8.24 35.28 -6.20
C LEU A 199 -8.89 35.31 -4.81
N THR A 200 -9.09 34.13 -4.22
CA THR A 200 -9.80 33.98 -2.94
C THR A 200 -8.85 33.41 -1.90
N LEU A 201 -8.65 34.16 -0.81
CA LEU A 201 -7.90 33.71 0.36
C LEU A 201 -8.90 33.33 1.46
N LYS A 202 -8.91 32.07 1.87
CA LYS A 202 -9.76 31.56 2.96
C LYS A 202 -8.88 30.98 4.05
N THR A 203 -9.28 31.21 5.29
CA THR A 203 -8.70 30.59 6.49
C THR A 203 -9.70 29.63 7.12
N SER A 204 -9.22 28.78 8.02
CA SER A 204 -10.08 28.07 8.96
C SER A 204 -10.78 29.06 9.91
N VAL A 205 -11.78 28.59 10.67
CA VAL A 205 -12.57 29.40 11.60
C VAL A 205 -11.68 30.20 12.57
N ASP A 206 -10.60 29.58 13.06
CA ASP A 206 -9.63 30.22 13.97
C ASP A 206 -8.34 30.69 13.25
N GLY A 207 -8.30 30.61 11.93
CA GLY A 207 -7.14 30.97 11.14
C GLY A 207 -7.07 32.47 10.84
N ALA A 208 -5.85 33.01 10.77
CA ALA A 208 -5.62 34.44 10.50
C ALA A 208 -4.80 34.64 9.23
N ILE A 209 -5.18 35.62 8.41
CA ILE A 209 -4.36 36.12 7.29
C ILE A 209 -3.52 37.29 7.81
N ARG A 210 -2.20 37.13 7.81
CA ARG A 210 -1.25 38.19 8.23
C ARG A 210 -0.42 38.60 7.03
N LEU A 211 -0.65 39.81 6.53
CA LEU A 211 0.14 40.39 5.46
C LEU A 211 1.11 41.41 6.07
N ASN A 212 2.41 41.16 5.95
CA ASN A 212 3.45 42.05 6.44
C ASN A 212 4.36 42.45 5.28
N ALA A 213 4.41 43.74 4.97
CA ALA A 213 5.23 44.30 3.91
C ALA A 213 5.71 45.70 4.30
N ARG A 214 6.90 46.09 3.81
CA ARG A 214 7.41 47.47 3.99
C ARG A 214 6.49 48.52 3.34
N ARG A 215 5.86 48.15 2.23
CA ARG A 215 4.87 48.95 1.49
C ARG A 215 3.78 48.01 0.99
N MET A 216 2.53 48.38 1.20
CA MET A 216 1.37 47.66 0.70
C MET A 216 0.49 48.63 -0.08
N ALA A 217 0.03 48.21 -1.25
CA ALA A 217 -0.96 48.93 -2.04
C ALA A 217 -2.10 47.96 -2.39
N MET A 218 -3.34 48.42 -2.26
CA MET A 218 -4.54 47.65 -2.58
C MET A 218 -5.33 48.38 -3.66
N GLY A 219 -5.22 47.90 -4.91
CA GLY A 219 -5.91 48.45 -6.07
C GLY A 219 -5.40 49.83 -6.52
N THR A 220 -5.59 50.12 -7.81
CA THR A 220 -5.34 51.45 -8.41
C THR A 220 -6.61 52.08 -8.97
N LYS A 221 -7.69 51.29 -9.10
CA LYS A 221 -9.03 51.73 -9.54
C LYS A 221 -10.05 51.22 -8.54
N PHE A 222 -10.59 52.11 -7.72
CA PHE A 222 -11.69 51.79 -6.81
C PHE A 222 -12.98 51.71 -7.62
N GLN A 223 -13.43 50.50 -7.94
CA GLN A 223 -14.78 50.31 -8.49
C GLN A 223 -15.73 50.32 -7.29
N THR A 224 -16.44 51.43 -7.11
CA THR A 224 -17.43 51.56 -6.04
C THR A 224 -18.60 50.63 -6.35
N LEU A 225 -18.93 49.73 -5.41
CA LEU A 225 -20.21 49.02 -5.46
C LEU A 225 -21.35 50.05 -5.52
N PRO A 226 -22.37 49.88 -6.38
CA PRO A 226 -23.49 50.82 -6.46
C PRO A 226 -24.22 50.84 -5.12
N ILE A 227 -24.19 51.98 -4.45
CA ILE A 227 -24.94 52.20 -3.20
C ILE A 227 -26.38 52.43 -3.61
N SER A 228 -27.26 51.47 -3.37
CA SER A 228 -28.70 51.66 -3.55
C SER A 228 -29.24 52.51 -2.42
N ALA A 229 -29.85 53.66 -2.74
CA ALA A 229 -30.53 54.52 -1.78
C ALA A 229 -31.91 53.97 -1.33
N SER A 230 -32.32 52.81 -1.86
CA SER A 230 -33.67 52.29 -1.66
C SER A 230 -33.78 51.54 -0.32
N PRO A 231 -34.74 51.89 0.56
CA PRO A 231 -34.95 51.21 1.84
C PRO A 231 -35.22 49.71 1.68
N ALA A 232 -35.77 49.27 0.54
CA ALA A 232 -36.05 47.86 0.24
C ALA A 232 -34.79 47.01 -0.05
N LEU A 233 -33.65 47.63 -0.36
CA LEU A 233 -32.34 46.97 -0.52
C LEU A 233 -31.43 47.12 0.71
N THR A 234 -31.98 47.57 1.85
CA THR A 234 -31.28 47.53 3.15
C THR A 234 -31.19 46.13 3.74
N ALA A 235 -31.84 45.13 3.12
CA ALA A 235 -31.63 43.72 3.44
C ALA A 235 -30.13 43.39 3.41
N SER A 236 -29.66 42.76 4.49
CA SER A 236 -28.25 42.40 4.70
C SER A 236 -27.74 41.62 3.49
N ILE A 237 -26.93 42.26 2.65
CA ILE A 237 -26.10 41.53 1.71
C ILE A 237 -25.02 40.86 2.56
N ASP A 238 -24.84 39.54 2.42
CA ASP A 238 -23.75 38.76 3.03
C ASP A 238 -22.38 39.12 2.43
N ALA A 239 -22.12 40.41 2.27
CA ALA A 239 -20.89 40.98 1.77
C ALA A 239 -20.47 42.10 2.73
N PHE A 240 -19.19 42.15 3.05
CA PHE A 240 -18.59 43.22 3.83
C PHE A 240 -17.76 44.10 2.92
N ARG A 241 -17.83 45.41 3.14
CA ARG A 241 -16.95 46.41 2.54
C ARG A 241 -15.81 46.71 3.52
N LEU A 242 -14.59 46.74 2.99
CA LEU A 242 -13.41 47.21 3.74
C LEU A 242 -13.29 48.73 3.59
N CYS A 243 -13.27 49.44 4.70
CA CYS A 243 -13.15 50.89 4.80
C CYS A 243 -11.83 51.26 5.48
N VAL A 244 -11.26 52.42 5.11
CA VAL A 244 -9.97 52.91 5.59
C VAL A 244 -10.19 54.23 6.32
N CYS A 245 -9.61 54.39 7.52
CA CYS A 245 -9.49 55.67 8.20
C CYS A 245 -8.36 56.49 7.54
N VAL A 246 -8.71 57.52 6.78
CA VAL A 246 -7.73 58.35 6.05
C VAL A 246 -7.22 59.55 6.89
N GLY A 247 -7.83 59.81 8.06
CA GLY A 247 -7.52 60.99 8.91
C GLY A 247 -6.75 60.71 10.20
N SER A 248 -6.49 59.45 10.57
CA SER A 248 -5.75 59.07 11.78
C SER A 248 -4.25 58.91 11.51
N SER A 249 -3.41 59.15 12.52
CA SER A 249 -1.93 59.01 12.42
C SER A 249 -1.48 57.60 12.01
N GLN A 250 -2.36 56.60 12.17
CA GLN A 250 -2.20 55.25 11.64
C GLN A 250 -3.44 54.87 10.82
N PRO A 251 -3.29 54.44 9.55
CA PRO A 251 -4.41 53.98 8.74
C PRO A 251 -4.97 52.68 9.33
N ARG A 252 -6.20 52.75 9.85
CA ARG A 252 -6.92 51.59 10.38
C ARG A 252 -7.96 51.12 9.38
N LEU A 253 -8.12 49.81 9.28
CA LEU A 253 -9.12 49.18 8.42
C LEU A 253 -10.27 48.68 9.28
N PHE A 254 -11.50 48.88 8.81
CA PHE A 254 -12.69 48.33 9.44
C PHE A 254 -13.68 47.83 8.38
N THR A 255 -14.50 46.87 8.77
CA THR A 255 -15.52 46.30 7.89
C THR A 255 -16.88 46.89 8.19
N VAL A 256 -17.63 47.22 7.15
CA VAL A 256 -19.07 47.56 7.24
C VAL A 256 -19.86 46.62 6.35
N HIS A 257 -21.16 46.45 6.61
CA HIS A 257 -22.02 45.73 5.66
C HIS A 257 -21.97 46.39 4.29
N GLY A 258 -21.96 45.60 3.22
CA GLY A 258 -21.65 46.04 1.85
C GLY A 258 -22.58 47.13 1.31
N ASN A 259 -23.80 47.20 1.82
CA ASN A 259 -24.81 48.23 1.48
C ASN A 259 -24.74 49.48 2.37
N LYS A 260 -23.85 49.55 3.36
CA LYS A 260 -23.70 50.69 4.26
C LYS A 260 -22.53 51.60 3.84
N PRO A 261 -22.66 52.92 4.04
CA PRO A 261 -21.54 53.85 3.90
C PRO A 261 -20.42 53.54 4.91
N CYS A 262 -19.20 53.94 4.58
CA CYS A 262 -18.00 53.76 5.43
C CYS A 262 -18.02 54.72 6.64
N TYR A 263 -18.94 54.51 7.57
CA TYR A 263 -18.92 55.17 8.87
C TYR A 263 -18.20 54.30 9.89
N ALA A 264 -17.13 54.85 10.46
CA ALA A 264 -16.37 54.17 11.49
C ALA A 264 -17.13 54.18 12.82
N PRO A 265 -17.20 53.04 13.53
CA PRO A 265 -17.59 53.00 14.92
C PRO A 265 -16.76 53.98 15.78
N PRO A 266 -17.34 54.53 16.87
CA PRO A 266 -16.62 55.45 17.76
C PRO A 266 -15.29 54.82 18.24
N GLY A 267 -14.18 55.55 18.11
CA GLY A 267 -12.86 55.11 18.58
C GLY A 267 -12.02 54.30 17.57
N ILE A 268 -12.53 53.96 16.39
CA ILE A 268 -11.75 53.25 15.36
C ILE A 268 -10.89 54.21 14.52
N CYS A 269 -11.44 55.36 14.12
CA CYS A 269 -10.74 56.35 13.29
C CYS A 269 -10.28 57.62 14.04
N THR A 270 -10.28 57.58 15.38
CA THR A 270 -9.71 58.65 16.24
C THR A 270 -8.20 58.54 16.34
#